data_AF-A0A9P4IWI0-F1
#
_entry.id   AF-A0A9P4IWI0-F1
#
_cell.length_a   1.000
_cell.length_b   1.000
_cell.length_c   1.000
_cell.angle_alpha   90.00
_cell.angle_beta   90.00
_cell.angle_gamma   90.00
#
_symmetry.space_group_name_H-M   'P 1'
#
loop_
_entity.id
_entity.type
_entity.pdbx_description
1 polymer ?
#
loop_
_entity_poly.entity_id
_entity_poly.type
_entity_poly.pdbx_seq_one_letter_code
_entity_poly.pdbx_strand_id
1 'polypeptide(L)'
;MRARSIVAQAVPAVGLIILLLFFLKQTSYVSTAVVSPHSEPDVAQAPPHRPAPLSDEEADDAPPAATTPVRSPPPTLDEETQPAIPSAVVPGHNTYETTNEESEHRFPASSIPAPAHGSHHSADEDLPQLDSLGATAPRVRECPDFMSSSRQKHEPLSSGHYKLSAQRPPPECRSFNSSAAEDVITRYKSIIKDPDLYRLFENTFPNTIDTAIKWRGVSADNDQEELAFVITGDIEAMWLRDSADQIQAFRSLLNPGSFATDEIASLFRGVINLQARYIIAEPFCNAFLPPVESGIHASTGNSGCSVTPHYDASVVFTCNFELDSLAGFLQLSTDYFIGTGDVEFFAKFNWIKAVQMILKTAETMMQGSYAEDGSVLMEPYTFSCPTHSFTGTLGNGGRANPVNRTGLVRSPFRPSDDSGIFQFLIPANMMFAQYLETCSKIMAKLSDAPEGLSEEMSDMATSIKEAIDQYAIFPGPTGDIYAYEVDGFGGRIFMDDANIPSLLAAPFFGYLDKDDKLYQNTRDFVLSSRNPWYATGKVISTVGSPHIKPGAAWPMAKIVELLTTDHDDDIVAGLQQLVSSTNGLGLIHESVNVKTDGDWTRQWFSWANGLFGQMIVDLEKRKPHLLARSYQPE
;
A
#
# COMPACT_ATOMS: atom_id res chain seq x y z
N MET A 1 77.43 7.98 23.35
CA MET A 1 76.59 8.85 24.21
C MET A 1 75.12 8.54 23.92
N ARG A 2 74.22 8.66 24.93
CA ARG A 2 72.73 8.68 24.93
C ARG A 2 71.99 8.18 23.65
N ALA A 3 71.28 7.03 23.65
CA ALA A 3 69.92 6.76 24.21
C ALA A 3 68.80 7.47 23.42
N ARG A 4 67.64 6.90 23.00
CA ARG A 4 66.84 5.64 23.19
C ARG A 4 65.78 5.58 22.03
N SER A 5 65.09 4.51 21.62
CA SER A 5 65.15 3.05 21.84
C SER A 5 64.27 2.27 20.81
N ILE A 6 64.52 0.96 20.64
CA ILE A 6 63.63 -0.23 20.43
C ILE A 6 62.14 0.06 20.02
N VAL A 7 61.54 -0.51 18.96
CA VAL A 7 61.24 -1.95 18.72
C VAL A 7 61.41 -2.38 17.25
N ALA A 8 62.01 -3.55 17.03
CA ALA A 8 61.84 -4.36 15.83
C ALA A 8 61.99 -5.85 16.18
N GLN A 9 60.94 -6.67 16.00
CA GLN A 9 61.02 -8.15 15.97
C GLN A 9 59.93 -8.73 15.07
N ALA A 10 60.26 -9.86 14.44
CA ALA A 10 59.36 -10.64 13.58
C ALA A 10 58.90 -11.93 14.32
N VAL A 11 57.62 -12.29 14.15
CA VAL A 11 57.07 -13.67 13.87
C VAL A 11 57.54 -14.81 14.82
N PRO A 12 56.65 -15.57 15.52
CA PRO A 12 55.72 -16.47 14.80
C PRO A 12 54.37 -16.89 15.45
N ALA A 13 53.57 -17.60 14.65
CA ALA A 13 52.67 -18.72 15.02
C ALA A 13 51.40 -18.51 15.89
N VAL A 14 50.25 -18.26 15.22
CA VAL A 14 48.90 -18.68 15.71
C VAL A 14 47.96 -19.16 14.57
N GLY A 15 48.11 -18.65 13.33
CA GLY A 15 47.08 -18.73 12.29
C GLY A 15 46.71 -20.09 11.65
N LEU A 16 47.31 -21.24 12.05
CA LEU A 16 47.15 -22.52 11.32
C LEU A 16 46.36 -23.63 12.05
N ILE A 17 45.74 -23.34 13.20
CA ILE A 17 45.05 -24.37 14.01
C ILE A 17 43.52 -24.34 13.86
N ILE A 18 42.92 -23.23 13.42
CA ILE A 18 41.45 -23.08 13.38
C ILE A 18 40.82 -23.73 12.13
N LEU A 19 41.53 -23.81 10.99
CA LEU A 19 40.98 -24.39 9.75
C LEU A 19 40.80 -25.93 9.80
N LEU A 20 41.51 -26.64 10.68
CA LEU A 20 41.49 -28.10 10.76
C LEU A 20 40.35 -28.69 11.60
N LEU A 21 39.63 -27.86 12.38
CA LEU A 21 38.55 -28.30 13.25
C LEU A 21 37.14 -28.30 12.60
N PHE A 22 36.98 -27.70 11.42
CA PHE A 22 35.70 -27.70 10.69
C PHE A 22 35.48 -28.93 9.80
N PHE A 23 36.52 -29.69 9.45
CA PHE A 23 36.43 -30.82 8.52
C PHE A 23 36.26 -32.21 9.16
N LEU A 24 36.18 -32.30 10.49
CA LEU A 24 36.14 -33.58 11.24
C LEU A 24 34.87 -33.78 12.09
N LYS A 25 33.75 -33.12 11.74
CA LYS A 25 32.51 -33.20 12.55
C LYS A 25 31.21 -33.47 11.77
N GLN A 26 31.29 -34.13 10.62
CA GLN A 26 30.12 -34.73 9.93
C GLN A 26 30.37 -36.19 9.53
N THR A 27 30.53 -37.06 10.52
CA THR A 27 30.34 -38.51 10.37
C THR A 27 29.73 -39.10 11.64
N SER A 28 28.42 -39.38 11.62
CA SER A 28 27.72 -40.47 12.33
C SER A 28 26.23 -40.16 12.51
N TYR A 29 25.41 -40.53 11.52
CA TYR A 29 24.09 -41.10 11.77
C TYR A 29 23.73 -42.00 10.60
N VAL A 30 23.94 -43.31 10.79
CA VAL A 30 23.39 -44.35 9.92
C VAL A 30 22.30 -45.04 10.72
N SER A 31 21.08 -45.06 10.18
CA SER A 31 20.05 -46.00 10.59
C SER A 31 19.46 -46.63 9.33
N THR A 32 19.07 -47.89 9.45
CA THR A 32 18.98 -48.83 8.33
C THR A 32 17.62 -48.82 7.63
N ALA A 33 17.63 -48.82 6.30
CA ALA A 33 16.51 -49.26 5.47
C ALA A 33 17.00 -50.32 4.48
N VAL A 34 16.30 -51.45 4.42
CA VAL A 34 16.66 -52.62 3.61
C VAL A 34 16.07 -52.47 2.21
N VAL A 35 16.88 -52.63 1.17
CA VAL A 35 16.43 -52.77 -0.24
C VAL A 35 17.21 -53.90 -0.91
N SER A 36 16.51 -54.72 -1.70
CA SER A 36 17.08 -55.75 -2.59
C SER A 36 16.86 -55.37 -4.06
N PRO A 37 17.63 -55.96 -5.01
CA PRO A 37 18.12 -55.23 -6.18
C PRO A 37 17.39 -55.50 -7.52
N HIS A 38 18.00 -54.97 -8.60
CA HIS A 38 17.69 -55.03 -10.05
C HIS A 38 16.99 -53.76 -10.59
N SER A 39 17.41 -53.13 -11.71
CA SER A 39 18.58 -53.35 -12.59
C SER A 39 18.83 -52.14 -13.52
N GLU A 40 20.07 -51.73 -13.71
CA GLU A 40 20.58 -50.86 -14.81
C GLU A 40 20.90 -51.71 -16.07
N PRO A 41 21.11 -51.16 -17.31
CA PRO A 41 21.83 -49.91 -17.68
C PRO A 41 20.99 -48.97 -18.61
N ASP A 42 21.46 -47.87 -19.22
CA ASP A 42 22.79 -47.57 -19.77
C ASP A 42 23.11 -46.06 -19.98
N VAL A 43 24.38 -45.77 -20.30
CA VAL A 43 25.04 -44.45 -20.23
C VAL A 43 25.21 -43.78 -21.61
N ALA A 44 25.05 -42.45 -21.69
CA ALA A 44 25.70 -41.61 -22.71
C ALA A 44 25.96 -40.16 -22.23
N GLN A 45 27.13 -39.61 -22.59
CA GLN A 45 27.62 -38.30 -22.14
C GLN A 45 27.32 -37.18 -23.16
N ALA A 46 27.20 -35.93 -22.69
CA ALA A 46 27.04 -34.74 -23.53
C ALA A 46 28.38 -34.02 -23.80
N PRO A 47 28.62 -33.51 -25.02
CA PRO A 47 29.74 -32.62 -25.32
C PRO A 47 29.33 -31.13 -25.33
N PRO A 48 30.25 -30.19 -25.03
CA PRO A 48 30.04 -28.75 -25.25
C PRO A 48 30.46 -28.33 -26.67
N HIS A 49 30.03 -27.14 -27.15
CA HIS A 49 30.87 -26.13 -27.82
C HIS A 49 30.04 -24.93 -28.37
N ARG A 50 30.60 -23.72 -28.27
CA ARG A 50 30.17 -22.52 -29.03
C ARG A 50 30.68 -22.60 -30.48
N PRO A 51 30.01 -21.92 -31.43
CA PRO A 51 30.66 -21.31 -32.59
C PRO A 51 30.77 -19.78 -32.48
N ALA A 52 31.76 -19.23 -33.18
CA ALA A 52 31.91 -17.80 -33.51
C ALA A 52 31.63 -17.62 -35.03
N PRO A 53 31.53 -16.39 -35.57
CA PRO A 53 30.85 -16.15 -36.86
C PRO A 53 31.72 -16.45 -38.10
N LEU A 54 31.05 -16.61 -39.25
CA LEU A 54 31.65 -16.65 -40.58
C LEU A 54 31.01 -15.58 -41.49
N SER A 55 31.77 -15.17 -42.50
CA SER A 55 31.60 -13.99 -43.34
C SER A 55 31.03 -14.27 -44.74
N ASP A 56 30.37 -13.24 -45.31
CA ASP A 56 30.33 -12.77 -46.71
C ASP A 56 30.47 -13.77 -47.88
N GLU A 57 29.45 -13.81 -48.78
CA GLU A 57 29.49 -13.22 -50.14
C GLU A 57 28.19 -13.48 -50.96
N GLU A 58 27.67 -12.43 -51.62
CA GLU A 58 26.99 -12.31 -52.96
C GLU A 58 25.96 -13.37 -53.49
N ALA A 59 24.93 -13.04 -54.31
CA ALA A 59 24.35 -11.78 -54.84
C ALA A 59 22.93 -12.04 -55.48
N ASP A 60 22.25 -10.95 -55.90
CA ASP A 60 21.05 -10.80 -56.79
C ASP A 60 19.75 -11.55 -56.40
N ASP A 61 18.56 -10.92 -56.31
CA ASP A 61 17.93 -10.03 -57.31
C ASP A 61 16.79 -9.16 -56.69
N ALA A 62 16.41 -8.05 -57.34
CA ALA A 62 15.33 -7.11 -56.96
C ALA A 62 14.42 -6.83 -58.21
N PRO A 63 13.27 -6.08 -58.21
CA PRO A 63 12.78 -5.03 -57.27
C PRO A 63 11.22 -5.02 -57.13
N PRO A 64 10.48 -3.91 -56.89
CA PRO A 64 10.79 -2.60 -56.29
C PRO A 64 9.93 -2.21 -55.05
N ALA A 65 10.29 -1.07 -54.45
CA ALA A 65 9.79 -0.55 -53.18
C ALA A 65 8.47 0.26 -53.23
N ALA A 66 7.90 0.49 -52.03
CA ALA A 66 7.14 1.68 -51.69
C ALA A 66 7.75 2.33 -50.42
N THR A 67 7.83 3.66 -50.40
CA THR A 67 8.70 4.44 -49.48
C THR A 67 7.96 5.06 -48.29
N THR A 68 8.60 5.08 -47.11
CA THR A 68 8.27 6.00 -46.00
C THR A 68 9.51 6.82 -45.59
N PRO A 69 9.36 8.09 -45.18
CA PRO A 69 10.50 8.98 -44.96
C PRO A 69 11.04 8.92 -43.52
N VAL A 70 12.37 8.82 -43.41
CA VAL A 70 13.10 9.01 -42.14
C VAL A 70 13.13 10.50 -41.79
N ARG A 71 12.92 10.84 -40.50
CA ARG A 71 12.91 12.21 -39.99
C ARG A 71 14.29 12.55 -39.41
N SER A 72 14.92 13.61 -39.93
CA SER A 72 16.25 14.07 -39.48
C SER A 72 16.23 14.69 -38.08
N PRO A 73 17.34 14.64 -37.32
CA PRO A 73 17.48 15.36 -36.05
C PRO A 73 17.64 16.89 -36.27
N PRO A 74 17.31 17.72 -35.26
CA PRO A 74 17.46 19.18 -35.34
C PRO A 74 18.95 19.61 -35.25
N PRO A 75 19.30 20.82 -35.73
CA PRO A 75 20.68 21.29 -35.79
C PRO A 75 21.19 21.83 -34.45
N THR A 76 22.50 21.69 -34.25
CA THR A 76 23.29 22.38 -33.23
C THR A 76 23.33 23.90 -33.49
N LEU A 77 23.37 24.70 -32.42
CA LEU A 77 23.70 26.12 -32.45
C LEU A 77 25.02 26.36 -31.72
N ASP A 78 25.91 27.13 -32.36
CA ASP A 78 27.26 27.43 -31.90
C ASP A 78 27.32 28.56 -30.85
N GLU A 79 28.50 28.72 -30.26
CA GLU A 79 28.88 29.72 -29.26
C GLU A 79 28.67 31.18 -29.74
N GLU A 80 28.35 32.10 -28.81
CA GLU A 80 29.21 33.29 -28.60
C GLU A 80 28.95 34.08 -27.28
N THR A 81 30.05 34.39 -26.59
CA THR A 81 30.28 35.54 -25.67
C THR A 81 29.51 35.69 -24.34
N GLN A 82 30.28 35.55 -23.25
CA GLN A 82 29.97 36.06 -21.90
C GLN A 82 30.25 37.58 -21.75
N PRO A 83 29.65 38.23 -20.74
CA PRO A 83 30.33 39.25 -19.95
C PRO A 83 30.52 38.82 -18.48
N ALA A 84 31.67 39.16 -17.89
CA ALA A 84 32.04 38.81 -16.50
C ALA A 84 31.62 39.88 -15.45
N ILE A 85 31.96 39.63 -14.17
CA ILE A 85 32.01 40.52 -12.96
C ILE A 85 31.00 40.11 -11.84
N PRO A 86 31.38 40.01 -10.54
CA PRO A 86 32.67 39.59 -9.92
C PRO A 86 32.50 38.59 -8.74
N SER A 87 33.60 38.10 -8.16
CA SER A 87 33.60 37.20 -6.99
C SER A 87 33.09 37.83 -5.70
N ALA A 88 32.33 37.06 -4.89
CA ALA A 88 31.92 37.42 -3.53
C ALA A 88 32.56 36.49 -2.47
N VAL A 89 33.15 37.13 -1.47
CA VAL A 89 33.94 36.66 -0.34
C VAL A 89 33.33 35.51 0.50
N VAL A 90 34.19 34.57 0.91
CA VAL A 90 33.94 33.58 1.98
C VAL A 90 34.32 34.15 3.37
N PRO A 91 33.45 34.03 4.37
CA PRO A 91 33.83 33.83 5.77
C PRO A 91 33.55 32.37 6.17
N GLY A 92 34.37 31.64 6.93
CA GLY A 92 35.43 32.08 7.83
C GLY A 92 35.20 31.40 9.18
N HIS A 93 35.88 30.28 9.44
CA HIS A 93 35.77 29.55 10.71
C HIS A 93 36.04 30.47 11.91
N ASN A 94 35.24 30.33 12.97
CA ASN A 94 35.64 30.72 14.32
C ASN A 94 35.28 29.61 15.30
N THR A 95 36.31 29.06 15.93
CA THR A 95 36.25 28.20 17.11
C THR A 95 36.01 29.06 18.35
N TYR A 96 35.12 28.64 19.26
CA TYR A 96 35.15 29.13 20.64
C TYR A 96 34.96 28.01 21.65
N GLU A 97 35.76 28.09 22.71
CA GLU A 97 35.89 27.09 23.77
C GLU A 97 34.72 27.16 24.75
N THR A 98 34.38 26.01 25.34
CA THR A 98 33.46 25.92 26.48
C THR A 98 34.19 26.23 27.78
N THR A 99 33.79 27.29 28.49
CA THR A 99 34.17 27.52 29.89
C THR A 99 32.94 27.53 30.79
N ASN A 100 32.96 26.71 31.84
CA ASN A 100 31.98 26.75 32.93
C ASN A 100 32.14 28.03 33.76
N GLU A 101 31.04 28.59 34.27
CA GLU A 101 30.92 28.94 35.69
C GLU A 101 29.46 29.19 36.10
N GLU A 102 29.20 29.16 37.40
CA GLU A 102 27.88 28.99 38.03
C GLU A 102 27.18 30.32 38.39
N SER A 103 25.85 30.33 38.50
CA SER A 103 25.15 31.15 39.50
C SER A 103 23.75 30.62 39.83
N GLU A 104 23.39 30.60 41.12
CA GLU A 104 22.19 29.97 41.68
C GLU A 104 20.93 30.87 41.72
N HIS A 105 19.75 30.25 41.85
CA HIS A 105 18.71 30.47 42.92
C HIS A 105 17.34 29.90 42.44
N ARG A 106 16.85 28.74 42.90
CA ARG A 106 16.27 28.38 44.23
C ARG A 106 14.79 28.81 44.39
N PHE A 107 13.87 27.84 44.51
CA PHE A 107 12.79 27.69 45.55
C PHE A 107 11.91 26.43 45.25
N PRO A 108 11.11 25.88 46.20
CA PRO A 108 11.29 24.47 46.58
C PRO A 108 10.10 23.52 46.35
N ALA A 109 10.38 22.22 46.44
CA ALA A 109 9.39 21.14 46.48
C ALA A 109 8.75 20.96 47.87
N SER A 110 7.53 20.41 47.91
CA SER A 110 6.88 19.93 49.14
C SER A 110 6.49 18.45 49.02
N SER A 111 6.55 17.75 50.15
CA SER A 111 6.43 16.29 50.26
C SER A 111 5.03 15.85 50.73
N ILE A 112 4.48 14.78 50.15
CA ILE A 112 3.26 14.12 50.61
C ILE A 112 3.64 12.87 51.46
N PRO A 113 3.11 12.69 52.68
CA PRO A 113 3.36 11.52 53.51
C PRO A 113 2.32 10.40 53.32
N ALA A 114 2.74 9.15 53.52
CA ALA A 114 1.87 7.97 53.59
C ALA A 114 1.54 7.58 55.06
N PRO A 115 0.44 6.86 55.33
CA PRO A 115 0.25 6.17 56.60
C PRO A 115 0.02 4.63 56.51
N ALA A 116 0.88 3.93 57.23
CA ALA A 116 0.78 2.65 57.96
C ALA A 116 -0.40 1.65 57.79
N HIS A 117 -0.02 0.36 57.84
CA HIS A 117 -0.89 -0.78 58.16
C HIS A 117 -1.38 -0.80 59.63
N GLY A 118 -2.55 -1.41 59.84
CA GLY A 118 -3.03 -1.90 61.15
C GLY A 118 -4.04 -3.03 60.98
N SER A 119 -4.02 -4.02 61.86
CA SER A 119 -4.84 -5.25 61.79
C SER A 119 -5.45 -5.59 63.15
N HIS A 120 -6.74 -5.97 63.22
CA HIS A 120 -7.28 -6.90 64.23
C HIS A 120 -8.73 -7.37 63.92
N HIS A 121 -9.06 -8.58 64.38
CA HIS A 121 -10.40 -9.22 64.47
C HIS A 121 -11.30 -8.55 65.54
N SER A 122 -12.62 -8.78 65.75
CA SER A 122 -13.68 -9.73 65.26
C SER A 122 -15.06 -9.32 65.85
N ALA A 123 -16.19 -9.66 65.18
CA ALA A 123 -17.57 -9.82 65.71
C ALA A 123 -18.25 -8.58 66.38
N ASP A 124 -19.57 -8.41 66.49
CA ASP A 124 -20.75 -9.25 66.16
C ASP A 124 -22.03 -8.38 65.95
N GLU A 125 -23.14 -9.01 65.53
CA GLU A 125 -24.57 -8.61 65.64
C GLU A 125 -25.23 -7.41 64.88
N ASP A 126 -26.19 -7.78 64.02
CA ASP A 126 -27.53 -7.22 63.68
C ASP A 126 -27.88 -5.71 63.78
N LEU A 127 -28.50 -5.18 62.70
CA LEU A 127 -29.74 -4.35 62.65
C LEU A 127 -30.17 -4.18 61.15
N PRO A 128 -31.43 -3.78 60.83
CA PRO A 128 -32.19 -4.43 59.76
C PRO A 128 -32.12 -3.81 58.35
N GLN A 129 -32.53 -4.61 57.37
CA GLN A 129 -32.69 -4.25 55.95
C GLN A 129 -33.53 -2.98 55.75
N LEU A 130 -32.97 -1.98 55.07
CA LEU A 130 -33.74 -1.08 54.22
C LEU A 130 -33.67 -1.61 52.78
N ASP A 131 -34.84 -1.86 52.18
CA ASP A 131 -34.97 -2.04 50.74
C ASP A 131 -34.59 -0.74 50.02
N SER A 132 -33.32 -0.62 49.62
CA SER A 132 -32.95 0.33 48.59
C SER A 132 -33.21 -0.32 47.23
N LEU A 133 -34.10 0.30 46.45
CA LEU A 133 -34.31 -0.04 45.06
C LEU A 133 -32.98 0.10 44.32
N GLY A 134 -32.33 -1.03 44.07
CA GLY A 134 -31.10 -1.12 43.32
C GLY A 134 -31.33 -0.68 41.88
N ALA A 135 -31.23 0.63 41.64
CA ALA A 135 -30.94 1.18 40.33
C ALA A 135 -29.61 0.58 39.90
N THR A 136 -29.68 -0.53 39.16
CA THR A 136 -28.52 -1.12 38.53
C THR A 136 -27.97 -0.06 37.58
N ALA A 137 -26.78 0.45 37.90
CA ALA A 137 -26.01 1.20 36.92
C ALA A 137 -26.00 0.37 35.63
N PRO A 138 -26.33 0.96 34.47
CA PRO A 138 -26.41 0.20 33.23
C PRO A 138 -25.08 -0.52 33.05
N ARG A 139 -25.10 -1.86 32.98
CA ARG A 139 -23.90 -2.63 32.67
C ARG A 139 -23.38 -2.08 31.36
N VAL A 140 -22.21 -1.46 31.39
CA VAL A 140 -21.46 -1.15 30.17
C VAL A 140 -21.31 -2.48 29.46
N ARG A 141 -21.99 -2.64 28.32
CA ARG A 141 -21.80 -3.82 27.47
C ARG A 141 -20.38 -3.70 26.94
N GLU A 142 -19.53 -4.62 27.36
CA GLU A 142 -18.22 -4.78 26.74
C GLU A 142 -18.43 -5.12 25.27
N CYS A 143 -17.97 -4.25 24.40
CA CYS A 143 -18.03 -4.48 22.96
C CYS A 143 -17.05 -5.60 22.60
N PRO A 144 -17.48 -6.59 21.81
CA PRO A 144 -16.60 -7.67 21.40
C PRO A 144 -15.47 -7.10 20.53
N ASP A 145 -14.24 -7.52 20.81
CA ASP A 145 -13.12 -7.24 19.92
C ASP A 145 -13.39 -7.81 18.52
N PHE A 146 -13.22 -6.99 17.49
CA PHE A 146 -13.51 -7.40 16.12
C PHE A 146 -12.48 -8.40 15.59
N MET A 147 -11.23 -8.34 16.03
CA MET A 147 -10.16 -9.24 15.61
C MET A 147 -10.49 -10.71 15.95
N SER A 148 -11.02 -10.96 17.15
CA SER A 148 -11.41 -12.29 17.62
C SER A 148 -12.84 -12.71 17.21
N SER A 149 -13.79 -11.77 17.11
CA SER A 149 -15.18 -12.10 16.74
C SER A 149 -15.38 -12.36 15.24
N SER A 150 -14.65 -11.68 14.35
CA SER A 150 -14.70 -11.91 12.89
C SER A 150 -14.24 -13.30 12.44
N ARG A 151 -13.53 -14.06 13.31
CA ARG A 151 -13.18 -15.48 13.07
C ARG A 151 -14.32 -16.46 13.34
N GLN A 152 -15.43 -16.00 13.91
CA GLN A 152 -16.51 -16.84 14.41
C GLN A 152 -17.76 -16.71 13.52
N LYS A 153 -18.65 -17.70 13.62
CA LYS A 153 -19.98 -17.63 12.99
C LYS A 153 -21.02 -17.21 14.02
N HIS A 154 -21.81 -16.20 13.69
CA HIS A 154 -22.84 -15.59 14.51
C HIS A 154 -24.19 -15.67 13.81
N GLU A 155 -25.22 -15.99 14.58
CA GLU A 155 -26.62 -15.98 14.13
C GLU A 155 -27.17 -14.54 14.05
N PRO A 156 -28.16 -14.25 13.19
CA PRO A 156 -28.80 -15.19 12.26
C PRO A 156 -27.99 -15.41 10.98
N LEU A 157 -27.74 -16.67 10.62
CA LEU A 157 -27.16 -17.01 9.32
C LEU A 157 -28.11 -16.58 8.18
N SER A 158 -27.56 -16.29 7.00
CA SER A 158 -28.36 -16.01 5.80
C SER A 158 -29.23 -17.21 5.38
N SER A 159 -30.30 -16.94 4.64
CA SER A 159 -31.25 -17.98 4.22
C SER A 159 -30.76 -18.83 3.05
N GLY A 160 -29.70 -18.44 2.34
CA GLY A 160 -29.14 -19.16 1.19
C GLY A 160 -28.42 -20.47 1.54
N HIS A 161 -27.72 -21.02 0.56
CA HIS A 161 -26.98 -22.28 0.62
C HIS A 161 -25.73 -22.13 1.48
N TYR A 162 -24.99 -21.02 1.34
CA TYR A 162 -23.69 -20.85 1.98
C TYR A 162 -23.79 -20.49 3.47
N LYS A 163 -24.99 -20.11 3.95
CA LYS A 163 -25.29 -19.81 5.37
C LYS A 163 -24.26 -18.83 5.96
N LEU A 164 -24.05 -17.73 5.27
CA LEU A 164 -23.10 -16.70 5.64
C LEU A 164 -23.50 -16.08 7.00
N SER A 165 -22.50 -15.99 7.88
CA SER A 165 -22.61 -15.40 9.21
C SER A 165 -23.05 -13.94 9.18
N ALA A 166 -23.80 -13.48 10.18
CA ALA A 166 -23.84 -12.06 10.51
C ALA A 166 -22.46 -11.64 11.06
N GLN A 167 -21.91 -10.51 10.63
CA GLN A 167 -20.59 -10.04 11.12
C GLN A 167 -20.57 -8.57 11.54
N ARG A 168 -21.64 -7.79 11.31
CA ARG A 168 -21.69 -6.42 11.80
C ARG A 168 -21.67 -6.38 13.34
N PRO A 169 -20.87 -5.53 13.99
CA PRO A 169 -21.00 -5.26 15.41
C PRO A 169 -22.41 -4.76 15.78
N PRO A 170 -22.87 -4.99 17.03
CA PRO A 170 -24.05 -4.33 17.57
C PRO A 170 -23.97 -2.80 17.38
N PRO A 171 -25.08 -2.08 17.14
CA PRO A 171 -25.05 -0.64 16.87
C PRO A 171 -24.31 0.18 17.93
N GLU A 172 -24.40 -0.20 19.20
CA GLU A 172 -23.69 0.44 20.32
C GLU A 172 -22.16 0.26 20.29
N CYS A 173 -21.64 -0.63 19.45
CA CYS A 173 -20.23 -1.02 19.36
C CYS A 173 -19.57 -0.66 18.03
N ARG A 174 -20.24 0.11 17.16
CA ARG A 174 -19.70 0.54 15.87
C ARG A 174 -18.78 1.75 16.06
N SER A 175 -17.62 1.73 15.41
CA SER A 175 -16.62 2.80 15.54
C SER A 175 -17.10 4.16 15.01
N PHE A 176 -18.05 4.14 14.07
CA PHE A 176 -18.67 5.29 13.46
C PHE A 176 -20.09 4.92 13.02
N ASN A 177 -21.07 5.77 13.31
CA ASN A 177 -22.44 5.58 12.83
C ASN A 177 -22.72 6.54 11.67
N SER A 178 -23.35 6.05 10.61
CA SER A 178 -23.81 6.86 9.47
C SER A 178 -25.23 6.48 9.11
N SER A 179 -26.16 7.44 9.19
CA SER A 179 -27.56 7.18 8.79
C SER A 179 -27.66 6.86 7.29
N ALA A 180 -26.88 7.54 6.45
CA ALA A 180 -26.85 7.31 5.01
C ALA A 180 -26.37 5.89 4.63
N ALA A 181 -25.43 5.32 5.39
CA ALA A 181 -24.98 3.95 5.18
C ALA A 181 -26.07 2.92 5.53
N GLU A 182 -26.79 3.12 6.65
CA GLU A 182 -27.92 2.25 7.04
C GLU A 182 -29.09 2.32 6.06
N ASP A 183 -29.39 3.51 5.52
CA ASP A 183 -30.41 3.69 4.48
C ASP A 183 -30.05 2.93 3.21
N VAL A 184 -28.77 2.97 2.79
CA VAL A 184 -28.27 2.16 1.66
C VAL A 184 -28.39 0.67 1.94
N ILE A 185 -27.94 0.18 3.08
CA ILE A 185 -28.03 -1.26 3.43
C ILE A 185 -29.50 -1.72 3.44
N THR A 186 -30.38 -0.95 4.08
CA THR A 186 -31.82 -1.22 4.15
C THR A 186 -32.46 -1.26 2.76
N ARG A 187 -32.10 -0.31 1.88
CA ARG A 187 -32.58 -0.25 0.48
C ARG A 187 -32.14 -1.47 -0.31
N TYR A 188 -30.87 -1.88 -0.18
CA TYR A 188 -30.27 -2.97 -0.95
C TYR A 188 -30.87 -4.35 -0.63
N LYS A 189 -31.46 -4.52 0.56
CA LYS A 189 -32.23 -5.72 0.93
C LYS A 189 -33.39 -6.05 -0.01
N SER A 190 -33.91 -5.04 -0.70
CA SER A 190 -34.96 -5.22 -1.71
C SER A 190 -34.41 -5.41 -3.13
N ILE A 191 -33.15 -5.01 -3.37
CA ILE A 191 -32.50 -4.96 -4.69
C ILE A 191 -31.74 -6.27 -4.95
N ILE A 192 -30.84 -6.64 -4.04
CA ILE A 192 -30.10 -7.90 -4.11
C ILE A 192 -31.07 -9.04 -3.79
N LYS A 193 -31.30 -9.94 -4.75
CA LYS A 193 -32.22 -11.08 -4.58
C LYS A 193 -31.57 -12.30 -3.97
N ASP A 194 -30.28 -12.49 -4.21
CA ASP A 194 -29.53 -13.56 -3.56
C ASP A 194 -29.30 -13.25 -2.07
N PRO A 195 -29.74 -14.12 -1.14
CA PRO A 195 -29.66 -13.83 0.29
C PRO A 195 -28.25 -13.94 0.88
N ASP A 196 -27.35 -14.70 0.24
CA ASP A 196 -25.95 -14.80 0.68
C ASP A 196 -25.17 -13.59 0.15
N LEU A 197 -25.41 -13.17 -1.10
CA LEU A 197 -24.85 -11.93 -1.66
C LEU A 197 -25.30 -10.71 -0.86
N TYR A 198 -26.58 -10.63 -0.47
CA TYR A 198 -27.06 -9.55 0.40
C TYR A 198 -26.38 -9.58 1.77
N ARG A 199 -26.22 -10.76 2.39
CA ARG A 199 -25.53 -10.89 3.67
C ARG A 199 -24.07 -10.45 3.57
N LEU A 200 -23.38 -10.80 2.49
CA LEU A 200 -22.01 -10.36 2.24
C LEU A 200 -21.97 -8.83 2.13
N PHE A 201 -22.81 -8.21 1.29
CA PHE A 201 -22.90 -6.76 1.18
C PHE A 201 -23.23 -6.06 2.51
N GLU A 202 -24.21 -6.57 3.26
CA GLU A 202 -24.61 -6.05 4.58
C GLU A 202 -23.45 -6.07 5.58
N ASN A 203 -22.63 -7.13 5.57
CA ASN A 203 -21.46 -7.22 6.44
C ASN A 203 -20.29 -6.33 5.98
N THR A 204 -20.05 -6.21 4.66
CA THR A 204 -18.77 -5.67 4.15
C THR A 204 -18.83 -4.19 3.80
N PHE A 205 -19.92 -3.68 3.22
CA PHE A 205 -20.05 -2.27 2.83
C PHE A 205 -19.82 -1.30 4.01
N PRO A 206 -20.42 -1.49 5.20
CA PRO A 206 -20.15 -0.63 6.35
C PRO A 206 -18.90 -1.04 7.15
N ASN A 207 -18.14 -2.07 6.77
CA ASN A 207 -17.16 -2.69 7.68
C ASN A 207 -16.12 -1.70 8.21
N THR A 208 -15.65 -0.76 7.38
CA THR A 208 -14.75 0.32 7.80
C THR A 208 -15.38 1.22 8.87
N ILE A 209 -16.58 1.75 8.66
CA ILE A 209 -17.24 2.62 9.65
C ILE A 209 -17.69 1.84 10.90
N ASP A 210 -18.07 0.57 10.74
CA ASP A 210 -18.43 -0.30 11.85
C ASP A 210 -17.22 -0.65 12.74
N THR A 211 -15.99 -0.78 12.20
CA THR A 211 -14.86 -1.44 12.92
C THR A 211 -13.52 -0.69 12.92
N ALA A 212 -13.23 0.11 11.90
CA ALA A 212 -11.87 0.57 11.58
C ALA A 212 -11.60 2.05 11.89
N ILE A 213 -12.62 2.84 12.26
CA ILE A 213 -12.46 4.25 12.63
C ILE A 213 -11.98 4.32 14.09
N LYS A 214 -10.71 3.95 14.30
CA LYS A 214 -10.13 3.73 15.62
C LYS A 214 -10.13 4.99 16.51
N TRP A 215 -10.04 6.18 15.91
CA TRP A 215 -10.22 7.44 16.62
C TRP A 215 -10.73 8.56 15.71
N ARG A 216 -11.48 9.51 16.29
CA ARG A 216 -11.82 10.81 15.70
C ARG A 216 -11.69 11.91 16.75
N GLY A 217 -11.32 13.09 16.28
CA GLY A 217 -11.26 14.30 17.10
C GLY A 217 -10.90 15.51 16.25
N VAL A 218 -10.19 16.44 16.86
CA VAL A 218 -9.67 17.66 16.24
C VAL A 218 -8.21 17.86 16.65
N SER A 219 -7.48 18.69 15.93
CA SER A 219 -6.14 19.14 16.30
C SER A 219 -6.10 19.74 17.70
N ALA A 220 -5.02 19.47 18.45
CA ALA A 220 -4.77 20.14 19.73
C ALA A 220 -4.57 21.66 19.57
N ASP A 221 -4.06 22.10 18.42
CA ASP A 221 -3.76 23.50 18.13
C ASP A 221 -4.90 24.24 17.41
N ASN A 222 -5.90 23.52 16.87
CA ASN A 222 -7.00 24.11 16.08
C ASN A 222 -8.27 23.25 16.11
N ASP A 223 -9.29 23.69 16.84
CA ASP A 223 -10.55 22.96 17.01
C ASP A 223 -11.41 22.85 15.74
N GLN A 224 -11.02 23.50 14.63
CA GLN A 224 -11.65 23.37 13.31
C GLN A 224 -10.97 22.33 12.41
N GLU A 225 -9.73 21.90 12.74
CA GLU A 225 -9.02 20.87 11.99
C GLU A 225 -9.49 19.49 12.48
N GLU A 226 -10.59 19.00 11.89
CA GLU A 226 -11.06 17.63 12.08
C GLU A 226 -9.95 16.61 11.76
N LEU A 227 -9.85 15.54 12.55
CA LEU A 227 -8.91 14.44 12.38
C LEU A 227 -9.62 13.09 12.53
N ALA A 228 -9.25 12.10 11.72
CA ALA A 228 -9.74 10.74 11.81
C ALA A 228 -8.63 9.72 11.52
N PHE A 229 -8.38 8.83 12.48
CA PHE A 229 -7.38 7.77 12.38
C PHE A 229 -8.07 6.44 12.05
N VAL A 230 -7.71 5.86 10.89
CA VAL A 230 -8.35 4.68 10.31
C VAL A 230 -7.32 3.56 10.24
N ILE A 231 -7.58 2.44 10.90
CA ILE A 231 -6.71 1.26 10.86
C ILE A 231 -7.08 0.33 9.70
N THR A 232 -6.13 -0.46 9.20
CA THR A 232 -6.37 -1.39 8.07
C THR A 232 -7.36 -2.52 8.42
N GLY A 233 -7.49 -2.81 9.72
CA GLY A 233 -8.30 -3.87 10.30
C GLY A 233 -7.53 -4.55 11.41
N ASP A 234 -7.10 -5.80 11.16
CA ASP A 234 -6.31 -6.61 12.09
C ASP A 234 -4.89 -6.08 12.42
N ILE A 235 -4.44 -4.99 11.78
CA ILE A 235 -3.21 -4.27 12.11
C ILE A 235 -3.56 -2.87 12.65
N GLU A 236 -3.15 -2.57 13.89
CA GLU A 236 -3.41 -1.29 14.57
C GLU A 236 -2.46 -0.16 14.13
N ALA A 237 -2.46 0.15 12.83
CA ALA A 237 -1.80 1.31 12.24
C ALA A 237 -2.54 1.76 10.97
N MET A 238 -2.30 3.00 10.55
CA MET A 238 -2.96 3.64 9.41
C MET A 238 -2.02 3.69 8.21
N TRP A 239 -2.29 2.87 7.19
CA TRP A 239 -1.66 3.01 5.87
C TRP A 239 -2.32 4.16 5.10
N LEU A 240 -1.54 4.97 4.39
CA LEU A 240 -2.07 6.05 3.55
C LEU A 240 -2.96 5.50 2.41
N ARG A 241 -2.53 4.41 1.76
CA ARG A 241 -3.33 3.64 0.80
C ARG A 241 -4.62 3.10 1.42
N ASP A 242 -4.52 2.15 2.35
CA ASP A 242 -5.68 1.47 2.91
C ASP A 242 -6.72 2.46 3.45
N SER A 243 -6.30 3.49 4.19
CA SER A 243 -7.24 4.49 4.73
C SER A 243 -7.89 5.38 3.66
N ALA A 244 -7.24 5.60 2.51
CA ALA A 244 -7.85 6.30 1.37
C ALA A 244 -8.89 5.40 0.66
N ASP A 245 -8.56 4.14 0.39
CA ASP A 245 -9.45 3.18 -0.28
C ASP A 245 -10.63 2.74 0.61
N GLN A 246 -10.39 2.53 1.91
CA GLN A 246 -11.43 2.25 2.91
C GLN A 246 -12.49 3.35 2.95
N ILE A 247 -12.08 4.61 2.77
CA ILE A 247 -12.99 5.76 2.75
C ILE A 247 -13.60 5.98 1.36
N GLN A 248 -12.90 5.63 0.28
CA GLN A 248 -13.42 5.65 -1.10
C GLN A 248 -14.73 4.88 -1.23
N ALA A 249 -14.89 3.75 -0.52
CA ALA A 249 -16.11 2.95 -0.52
C ALA A 249 -17.39 3.77 -0.20
N PHE A 250 -17.26 4.87 0.56
CA PHE A 250 -18.37 5.74 0.94
C PHE A 250 -18.51 6.99 0.06
N ARG A 251 -17.71 7.17 -0.99
CA ARG A 251 -17.76 8.39 -1.86
C ARG A 251 -19.14 8.64 -2.46
N SER A 252 -19.92 7.58 -2.70
CA SER A 252 -21.29 7.68 -3.23
C SER A 252 -22.32 8.15 -2.21
N LEU A 253 -21.94 8.30 -0.93
CA LEU A 253 -22.76 8.86 0.14
C LEU A 253 -22.50 10.36 0.36
N LEU A 254 -21.44 10.93 -0.26
CA LEU A 254 -21.15 12.36 -0.20
C LEU A 254 -22.23 13.14 -0.97
N ASN A 255 -22.71 14.23 -0.36
CA ASN A 255 -23.78 15.07 -0.92
C ASN A 255 -23.29 16.50 -1.19
N PRO A 256 -23.46 17.04 -2.42
CA PRO A 256 -23.17 18.43 -2.69
C PRO A 256 -24.13 19.35 -1.91
N GLY A 257 -23.58 20.34 -1.22
CA GLY A 257 -24.34 21.34 -0.46
C GLY A 257 -24.73 20.95 0.98
N SER A 258 -24.41 19.75 1.45
CA SER A 258 -24.63 19.32 2.86
C SER A 258 -23.34 19.12 3.66
N PHE A 259 -22.18 19.23 3.01
CA PHE A 259 -20.88 18.80 3.53
C PHE A 259 -20.48 19.35 4.91
N ALA A 260 -20.94 20.53 5.31
CA ALA A 260 -20.64 21.12 6.62
C ALA A 260 -21.26 20.34 7.81
N THR A 261 -22.35 19.61 7.58
CA THR A 261 -23.05 18.80 8.60
C THR A 261 -23.15 17.31 8.23
N ASP A 262 -22.59 16.92 7.08
CA ASP A 262 -22.59 15.54 6.59
C ASP A 262 -21.51 14.73 7.32
N GLU A 263 -21.94 13.64 7.96
CA GLU A 263 -21.10 12.77 8.79
C GLU A 263 -19.96 12.15 7.96
N ILE A 264 -20.27 11.68 6.73
CA ILE A 264 -19.28 11.07 5.84
C ILE A 264 -18.32 12.13 5.32
N ALA A 265 -18.81 13.33 4.95
CA ALA A 265 -17.93 14.44 4.55
C ALA A 265 -16.94 14.84 5.67
N SER A 266 -17.39 14.86 6.92
CA SER A 266 -16.56 15.09 8.11
C SER A 266 -15.52 13.98 8.33
N LEU A 267 -15.84 12.73 7.97
CA LEU A 267 -14.88 11.63 7.99
C LEU A 267 -13.80 11.79 6.91
N PHE A 268 -14.18 12.11 5.66
CA PHE A 268 -13.24 12.38 4.57
C PHE A 268 -12.27 13.52 4.94
N ARG A 269 -12.77 14.67 5.41
CA ARG A 269 -11.93 15.80 5.85
C ARG A 269 -10.97 15.40 6.97
N GLY A 270 -11.45 14.64 7.95
CA GLY A 270 -10.64 14.12 9.05
C GLY A 270 -9.48 13.24 8.60
N VAL A 271 -9.70 12.39 7.60
CA VAL A 271 -8.64 11.54 7.04
C VAL A 271 -7.68 12.35 6.17
N ILE A 272 -8.19 13.26 5.31
CA ILE A 272 -7.33 14.14 4.48
C ILE A 272 -6.39 15.00 5.35
N ASN A 273 -6.92 15.64 6.40
CA ASN A 273 -6.10 16.46 7.31
C ASN A 273 -5.03 15.63 8.01
N LEU A 274 -5.37 14.42 8.48
CA LEU A 274 -4.41 13.57 9.19
C LEU A 274 -3.35 12.99 8.24
N GLN A 275 -3.73 12.52 7.06
CA GLN A 275 -2.78 12.10 6.01
C GLN A 275 -1.86 13.24 5.59
N ALA A 276 -2.37 14.48 5.43
CA ALA A 276 -1.56 15.64 5.08
C ALA A 276 -0.45 15.90 6.12
N ARG A 277 -0.73 15.74 7.42
CA ARG A 277 0.26 15.86 8.49
C ARG A 277 1.34 14.79 8.38
N TYR A 278 0.95 13.54 8.18
CA TYR A 278 1.87 12.41 8.03
C TYR A 278 2.79 12.58 6.81
N ILE A 279 2.25 12.99 5.66
CA ILE A 279 3.01 13.24 4.42
C ILE A 279 4.01 14.39 4.58
N ILE A 280 3.66 15.46 5.31
CA ILE A 280 4.58 16.57 5.59
C ILE A 280 5.70 16.16 6.54
N ALA A 281 5.42 15.30 7.52
CA ALA A 281 6.42 14.82 8.46
C ALA A 281 7.38 13.81 7.83
N GLU A 282 6.84 12.77 7.18
CA GLU A 282 7.56 11.56 6.79
C GLU A 282 7.12 11.07 5.39
N PRO A 283 7.42 11.81 4.31
CA PRO A 283 6.88 11.55 2.97
C PRO A 283 7.36 10.25 2.32
N PHE A 284 8.37 9.60 2.89
CA PHE A 284 8.90 8.32 2.43
C PHE A 284 8.23 7.10 3.09
N CYS A 285 7.19 7.33 3.90
CA CYS A 285 6.61 6.31 4.77
C CYS A 285 5.13 6.08 4.46
N ASN A 286 4.75 4.80 4.42
CA ASN A 286 3.42 4.36 4.01
C ASN A 286 2.46 4.16 5.19
N ALA A 287 2.95 3.86 6.40
CA ALA A 287 2.12 3.51 7.55
C ALA A 287 2.46 4.25 8.84
N PHE A 288 1.43 4.67 9.57
CA PHE A 288 1.52 5.62 10.68
C PHE A 288 0.84 5.14 11.96
N LEU A 289 1.42 5.57 13.09
CA LEU A 289 0.91 5.36 14.44
C LEU A 289 -0.19 6.38 14.78
N PRO A 290 -1.06 6.10 15.79
CA PRO A 290 -2.12 7.01 16.19
C PRO A 290 -1.62 8.43 16.49
N PRO A 291 -2.36 9.49 16.11
CA PRO A 291 -1.98 10.86 16.42
C PRO A 291 -1.95 11.07 17.94
N VAL A 292 -1.07 11.95 18.43
CA VAL A 292 -0.87 12.18 19.87
C VAL A 292 -2.14 12.65 20.57
N GLU A 293 -3.00 13.39 19.86
CA GLU A 293 -4.31 13.84 20.34
C GLU A 293 -5.28 12.68 20.65
N SER A 294 -5.04 11.48 20.13
CA SER A 294 -5.88 10.31 20.37
C SER A 294 -5.71 9.70 21.77
N GLY A 295 -4.56 9.91 22.41
CA GLY A 295 -4.18 9.22 23.65
C GLY A 295 -4.08 7.69 23.53
N ILE A 296 -4.16 7.13 22.32
CA ILE A 296 -4.02 5.70 22.07
C ILE A 296 -2.55 5.31 22.22
N HIS A 297 -2.27 4.25 22.96
CA HIS A 297 -0.93 3.70 23.09
C HIS A 297 -0.43 3.20 21.74
N ALA A 298 0.64 3.80 21.21
CA ALA A 298 1.27 3.37 19.98
C ALA A 298 1.69 1.89 20.03
N SER A 299 1.38 1.15 18.98
CA SER A 299 1.93 -0.20 18.77
C SER A 299 3.42 -0.12 18.45
N THR A 300 4.16 -1.20 18.61
CA THR A 300 5.55 -1.26 18.14
C THR A 300 5.56 -1.49 16.63
N GLY A 301 6.02 -0.49 15.87
CA GLY A 301 6.25 -0.57 14.42
C GLY A 301 7.50 -1.38 14.05
N ASN A 302 8.06 -1.10 12.86
CA ASN A 302 9.20 -1.80 12.26
C ASN A 302 10.53 -1.59 13.01
N SER A 303 10.63 -2.19 14.20
CA SER A 303 11.83 -2.16 15.05
C SER A 303 13.00 -2.91 14.40
N GLY A 304 14.18 -2.27 14.36
CA GLY A 304 15.41 -2.85 13.81
C GLY A 304 15.64 -2.63 12.31
N CYS A 305 14.72 -1.96 11.61
CA CYS A 305 14.95 -1.49 10.25
C CYS A 305 15.86 -0.25 10.23
N SER A 306 16.68 -0.13 9.17
CA SER A 306 17.50 1.04 8.89
C SER A 306 16.98 1.72 7.64
N VAL A 307 16.59 2.99 7.77
CA VAL A 307 16.00 3.79 6.70
C VAL A 307 16.78 5.11 6.55
N THR A 308 16.88 5.60 5.34
CA THR A 308 17.34 6.96 5.01
C THR A 308 16.33 7.56 4.04
N PRO A 309 15.83 8.80 4.25
CA PRO A 309 16.07 9.67 5.40
C PRO A 309 15.66 9.04 6.74
N HIS A 310 16.16 9.59 7.85
CA HIS A 310 15.78 9.13 9.19
C HIS A 310 14.36 9.61 9.49
N TYR A 311 13.51 8.73 10.02
CA TYR A 311 12.12 9.00 10.37
C TYR A 311 11.86 8.99 11.89
N ASP A 312 10.81 9.65 12.35
CA ASP A 312 10.35 9.59 13.74
C ASP A 312 9.56 8.29 14.02
N ALA A 313 10.21 7.35 14.70
CA ALA A 313 9.61 6.07 15.11
C ALA A 313 8.50 6.19 16.18
N SER A 314 8.19 7.40 16.68
CA SER A 314 6.99 7.67 17.49
C SER A 314 5.77 8.05 16.65
N VAL A 315 5.97 8.41 15.37
CA VAL A 315 4.93 8.79 14.40
C VAL A 315 4.69 7.67 13.38
N VAL A 316 5.74 6.95 13.00
CA VAL A 316 5.73 5.93 11.93
C VAL A 316 5.52 4.52 12.46
N PHE A 317 4.69 3.74 11.76
CA PHE A 317 4.63 2.29 11.91
C PHE A 317 5.59 1.56 10.96
N THR A 318 5.59 1.91 9.66
CA THR A 318 6.62 1.49 8.69
C THR A 318 6.91 2.56 7.64
N CYS A 319 8.14 2.55 7.12
CA CYS A 319 8.61 3.43 6.05
C CYS A 319 8.96 2.64 4.78
N ASN A 320 8.05 1.81 4.27
CA ASN A 320 8.19 1.28 2.92
C ASN A 320 7.80 2.43 1.96
N PHE A 321 8.72 2.89 1.11
CA PHE A 321 8.34 3.95 0.17
C PHE A 321 7.54 3.37 -1.00
N GLU A 322 6.27 3.77 -1.04
CA GLU A 322 5.22 3.30 -1.93
C GLU A 322 4.59 4.53 -2.60
N LEU A 323 4.78 4.70 -3.91
CA LEU A 323 4.28 5.86 -4.64
C LEU A 323 2.74 5.96 -4.59
N ASP A 324 2.06 4.82 -4.50
CA ASP A 324 0.63 4.73 -4.30
C ASP A 324 0.15 5.30 -2.95
N SER A 325 1.00 5.36 -1.92
CA SER A 325 0.64 6.05 -0.66
C SER A 325 0.43 7.55 -0.87
N LEU A 326 1.23 8.18 -1.76
CA LEU A 326 1.03 9.58 -2.15
C LEU A 326 -0.14 9.73 -3.13
N ALA A 327 -0.34 8.75 -4.03
CA ALA A 327 -1.47 8.73 -4.95
C ALA A 327 -2.82 8.57 -4.23
N GLY A 328 -2.88 7.77 -3.16
CA GLY A 328 -4.06 7.56 -2.31
C GLY A 328 -4.55 8.85 -1.65
N PHE A 329 -3.64 9.69 -1.16
CA PHE A 329 -3.99 11.03 -0.65
C PHE A 329 -4.62 11.93 -1.72
N LEU A 330 -4.08 11.91 -2.95
CA LEU A 330 -4.62 12.67 -4.08
C LEU A 330 -5.98 12.09 -4.56
N GLN A 331 -6.15 10.77 -4.52
CA GLN A 331 -7.41 10.08 -4.77
C GLN A 331 -8.49 10.45 -3.74
N LEU A 332 -8.16 10.40 -2.45
CA LEU A 332 -9.07 10.77 -1.36
C LEU A 332 -9.51 12.24 -1.47
N SER A 333 -8.57 13.12 -1.80
CA SER A 333 -8.82 14.54 -2.08
C SER A 333 -9.76 14.72 -3.28
N THR A 334 -9.52 13.97 -4.36
CA THR A 334 -10.35 13.98 -5.57
C THR A 334 -11.77 13.50 -5.30
N ASP A 335 -11.94 12.37 -4.61
CA ASP A 335 -13.26 11.80 -4.27
C ASP A 335 -14.05 12.75 -3.35
N TYR A 336 -13.39 13.40 -2.37
CA TYR A 336 -14.02 14.43 -1.54
C TYR A 336 -14.52 15.62 -2.36
N PHE A 337 -13.65 16.18 -3.22
CA PHE A 337 -13.97 17.34 -4.05
C PHE A 337 -15.12 17.05 -5.02
N ILE A 338 -15.08 15.91 -5.72
CA ILE A 338 -16.13 15.51 -6.66
C ILE A 338 -17.46 15.25 -5.94
N GLY A 339 -17.43 14.63 -4.75
CA GLY A 339 -18.64 14.31 -3.99
C GLY A 339 -19.32 15.52 -3.33
N THR A 340 -18.57 16.58 -2.99
CA THR A 340 -19.08 17.69 -2.16
C THR A 340 -19.07 19.06 -2.84
N GLY A 341 -18.09 19.32 -3.73
CA GLY A 341 -17.77 20.65 -4.24
C GLY A 341 -17.12 21.60 -3.23
N ASP A 342 -16.73 21.14 -2.02
CA ASP A 342 -16.10 21.97 -0.98
C ASP A 342 -14.63 22.28 -1.32
N VAL A 343 -14.45 23.26 -2.22
CA VAL A 343 -13.13 23.71 -2.67
C VAL A 343 -12.36 24.45 -1.57
N GLU A 344 -13.07 25.23 -0.74
CA GLU A 344 -12.49 26.07 0.31
C GLU A 344 -11.86 25.23 1.44
N PHE A 345 -12.24 23.96 1.60
CA PHE A 345 -11.57 23.04 2.52
C PHE A 345 -10.06 22.93 2.26
N PHE A 346 -9.64 22.84 1.00
CA PHE A 346 -8.25 22.57 0.63
C PHE A 346 -7.28 23.73 0.94
N ALA A 347 -7.81 24.94 1.15
CA ALA A 347 -7.05 26.12 1.57
C ALA A 347 -6.83 26.20 3.11
N LYS A 348 -7.66 25.55 3.93
CA LYS A 348 -7.75 25.85 5.38
C LYS A 348 -6.56 25.40 6.21
N PHE A 349 -5.93 24.28 5.86
CA PHE A 349 -4.99 23.57 6.73
C PHE A 349 -3.69 23.20 5.98
N ASN A 350 -3.34 21.91 5.96
CA ASN A 350 -2.04 21.44 5.50
C ASN A 350 -2.06 20.83 4.09
N TRP A 351 -3.19 20.82 3.39
CA TRP A 351 -3.31 20.17 2.07
C TRP A 351 -2.36 20.74 1.01
N ILE A 352 -2.29 22.07 0.84
CA ILE A 352 -1.34 22.70 -0.11
C ILE A 352 0.11 22.31 0.22
N LYS A 353 0.49 22.31 1.51
CA LYS A 353 1.84 21.93 1.95
C LYS A 353 2.14 20.45 1.71
N ALA A 354 1.15 19.57 1.89
CA ALA A 354 1.28 18.16 1.59
C ALA A 354 1.46 17.92 0.08
N VAL A 355 0.73 18.65 -0.77
CA VAL A 355 0.93 18.63 -2.23
C VAL A 355 2.34 19.10 -2.60
N GLN A 356 2.83 20.20 -2.00
CA GLN A 356 4.22 20.65 -2.21
C GLN A 356 5.26 19.61 -1.77
N MET A 357 5.02 18.91 -0.66
CA MET A 357 5.89 17.82 -0.22
C MET A 357 5.82 16.61 -1.17
N ILE A 358 4.64 16.28 -1.68
CA ILE A 358 4.44 15.21 -2.68
C ILE A 358 5.23 15.49 -3.95
N LEU A 359 5.13 16.70 -4.52
CA LEU A 359 5.87 17.09 -5.72
C LEU A 359 7.38 16.98 -5.50
N LYS A 360 7.89 17.54 -4.40
CA LYS A 360 9.30 17.47 -4.02
C LYS A 360 9.79 16.02 -3.86
N THR A 361 9.00 15.17 -3.24
CA THR A 361 9.34 13.74 -3.05
C THR A 361 9.31 12.98 -4.38
N ALA A 362 8.33 13.25 -5.23
CA ALA A 362 8.24 12.67 -6.57
C ALA A 362 9.42 13.09 -7.45
N GLU A 363 9.76 14.38 -7.50
CA GLU A 363 10.94 14.90 -8.22
C GLU A 363 12.24 14.24 -7.70
N THR A 364 12.40 14.18 -6.38
CA THR A 364 13.53 13.49 -5.74
C THR A 364 13.63 12.03 -6.19
N MET A 365 12.49 11.34 -6.30
CA MET A 365 12.40 9.93 -6.70
C MET A 365 12.32 9.71 -8.21
N MET A 366 12.42 10.75 -9.05
CA MET A 366 12.71 10.65 -10.49
C MET A 366 14.21 10.56 -10.79
N GLN A 367 15.09 10.69 -9.77
CA GLN A 367 16.53 10.64 -9.96
C GLN A 367 17.01 9.24 -10.35
N GLY A 368 17.76 9.17 -11.45
CA GLY A 368 18.46 7.96 -11.89
C GLY A 368 19.63 7.59 -10.97
N SER A 369 20.14 6.37 -11.06
CA SER A 369 21.24 5.88 -10.19
C SER A 369 22.63 6.41 -10.55
N TYR A 370 22.79 6.99 -11.75
CA TYR A 370 24.07 7.48 -12.27
C TYR A 370 23.94 8.87 -12.87
N ALA A 371 25.00 9.68 -12.75
CA ALA A 371 25.16 10.93 -13.49
C ALA A 371 25.67 10.67 -14.92
N GLU A 372 25.69 11.71 -15.76
CA GLU A 372 26.13 11.62 -17.17
C GLU A 372 27.59 11.18 -17.34
N ASP A 373 28.45 11.44 -16.34
CA ASP A 373 29.85 10.98 -16.31
C ASP A 373 30.02 9.53 -15.81
N GLY A 374 28.92 8.85 -15.48
CA GLY A 374 28.89 7.49 -14.94
C GLY A 374 29.15 7.40 -13.42
N SER A 375 29.31 8.52 -12.71
CA SER A 375 29.41 8.52 -11.26
C SER A 375 28.08 8.10 -10.61
N VAL A 376 28.16 7.39 -9.48
CA VAL A 376 26.98 6.92 -8.74
C VAL A 376 26.39 8.09 -7.96
N LEU A 377 25.10 8.36 -8.17
CA LEU A 377 24.36 9.39 -7.45
C LEU A 377 24.03 8.93 -6.03
N MET A 378 23.88 9.88 -5.12
CA MET A 378 23.42 9.57 -3.76
C MET A 378 21.98 9.07 -3.83
N GLU A 379 21.73 7.88 -3.28
CA GLU A 379 20.39 7.32 -3.25
C GLU A 379 19.48 8.14 -2.31
N PRO A 380 18.42 8.81 -2.80
CA PRO A 380 17.53 9.61 -1.96
C PRO A 380 16.81 8.83 -0.85
N TYR A 381 16.49 7.56 -1.10
CA TYR A 381 15.81 6.70 -0.14
C TYR A 381 16.46 5.32 -0.06
N THR A 382 16.79 4.86 1.15
CA THR A 382 17.27 3.50 1.39
C THR A 382 16.51 2.82 2.51
N PHE A 383 16.29 1.51 2.41
CA PHE A 383 15.59 0.71 3.41
C PHE A 383 16.19 -0.68 3.56
N SER A 384 16.53 -1.08 4.78
CA SER A 384 17.10 -2.40 5.09
C SER A 384 16.58 -2.94 6.42
N CYS A 385 15.82 -4.05 6.39
CA CYS A 385 15.32 -4.72 7.57
C CYS A 385 15.91 -6.14 7.74
N PRO A 386 16.09 -6.63 8.99
CA PRO A 386 16.26 -8.06 9.26
C PRO A 386 14.94 -8.79 8.96
N THR A 387 14.94 -9.66 7.95
CA THR A 387 13.74 -10.39 7.52
C THR A 387 14.09 -11.80 7.00
N HIS A 388 13.09 -12.67 6.97
CA HIS A 388 13.14 -13.97 6.30
C HIS A 388 12.47 -13.97 4.91
N SER A 389 11.73 -12.91 4.56
CA SER A 389 11.22 -12.72 3.20
C SER A 389 12.28 -12.06 2.32
N PHE A 390 12.40 -12.50 1.06
CA PHE A 390 13.21 -11.81 0.05
C PHE A 390 12.66 -10.41 -0.27
N THR A 391 11.33 -10.24 -0.21
CA THR A 391 10.65 -8.98 -0.53
C THR A 391 10.51 -8.01 0.65
N GLY A 392 10.79 -8.45 1.88
CA GLY A 392 10.66 -7.61 3.09
C GLY A 392 11.83 -6.65 3.33
N THR A 393 12.65 -6.38 2.32
CA THR A 393 13.83 -5.50 2.39
C THR A 393 14.29 -5.12 0.97
N LEU A 394 15.15 -4.11 0.83
CA LEU A 394 15.72 -3.73 -0.48
C LEU A 394 17.12 -4.30 -0.70
N GLY A 395 17.39 -4.70 -1.95
CA GLY A 395 18.72 -5.14 -2.40
C GLY A 395 19.78 -4.04 -2.37
N ASN A 396 21.02 -4.37 -2.76
CA ASN A 396 22.15 -3.42 -2.89
C ASN A 396 22.43 -2.58 -1.63
N GLY A 397 22.33 -3.22 -0.46
CA GLY A 397 22.52 -2.56 0.83
C GLY A 397 21.46 -1.50 1.11
N GLY A 398 20.21 -1.80 0.74
CA GLY A 398 19.04 -0.96 0.97
C GLY A 398 18.64 -0.03 -0.19
N ARG A 399 19.28 -0.09 -1.36
CA ARG A 399 19.07 0.84 -2.50
C ARG A 399 18.15 0.30 -3.61
N ALA A 400 17.82 -0.98 -3.53
CA ALA A 400 17.19 -1.75 -4.62
C ALA A 400 18.00 -1.70 -5.94
N ASN A 401 17.44 -2.12 -7.06
CA ASN A 401 18.16 -2.27 -8.33
C ASN A 401 18.32 -0.94 -9.08
N PRO A 402 19.45 -0.69 -9.79
CA PRO A 402 19.69 0.59 -10.46
C PRO A 402 18.61 0.95 -11.48
N VAL A 403 18.38 2.26 -11.66
CA VAL A 403 17.42 2.82 -12.62
C VAL A 403 18.06 3.90 -13.49
N ASN A 404 17.56 4.01 -14.72
CA ASN A 404 17.89 5.09 -15.65
C ASN A 404 17.00 6.33 -15.38
N ARG A 405 17.40 7.51 -15.86
CA ARG A 405 16.57 8.71 -15.78
C ARG A 405 15.52 8.72 -16.90
N THR A 406 14.27 8.42 -16.55
CA THR A 406 13.16 8.22 -17.52
C THR A 406 12.07 9.28 -17.46
N GLY A 407 11.90 9.98 -16.33
CA GLY A 407 10.69 10.76 -16.05
C GLY A 407 9.60 9.95 -15.32
N LEU A 408 9.82 8.66 -15.05
CA LEU A 408 9.00 7.90 -14.10
C LEU A 408 9.47 8.18 -12.67
N VAL A 409 8.54 8.09 -11.71
CA VAL A 409 8.83 8.19 -10.28
C VAL A 409 9.07 6.77 -9.74
N ARG A 410 10.12 6.59 -8.93
CA ARG A 410 10.45 5.30 -8.31
C ARG A 410 9.45 4.95 -7.20
N SER A 411 9.08 3.68 -7.12
CA SER A 411 8.37 3.01 -6.04
C SER A 411 9.13 1.71 -5.74
N PRO A 412 10.11 1.72 -4.80
CA PRO A 412 10.91 0.53 -4.49
C PRO A 412 10.08 -0.55 -3.77
N PHE A 413 8.94 -0.19 -3.19
CA PHE A 413 7.91 -1.12 -2.71
C PHE A 413 6.64 -1.01 -3.56
N ARG A 414 5.86 -2.08 -3.53
CA ARG A 414 4.56 -2.24 -4.19
C ARG A 414 3.41 -1.93 -3.21
N PRO A 415 2.18 -1.77 -3.72
CA PRO A 415 0.97 -1.73 -2.91
C PRO A 415 0.69 -2.98 -2.06
N SER A 416 1.50 -4.04 -2.22
CA SER A 416 1.52 -5.27 -1.40
C SER A 416 2.55 -5.25 -0.27
N ASP A 417 3.18 -4.11 0.02
CA ASP A 417 4.32 -3.96 0.96
C ASP A 417 5.57 -4.81 0.60
N ASP A 418 5.58 -5.46 -0.58
CA ASP A 418 6.72 -6.19 -1.13
C ASP A 418 7.67 -5.27 -1.90
N SER A 419 8.98 -5.50 -1.78
CA SER A 419 9.94 -4.83 -2.64
C SER A 419 9.83 -5.25 -4.12
N GLY A 420 9.90 -4.25 -5.00
CA GLY A 420 9.89 -4.43 -6.44
C GLY A 420 11.21 -4.99 -6.97
N ILE A 421 11.18 -5.61 -8.16
CA ILE A 421 12.40 -6.05 -8.85
C ILE A 421 13.02 -4.86 -9.58
N PHE A 422 12.21 -4.09 -10.31
CA PHE A 422 12.62 -2.77 -10.81
C PHE A 422 11.77 -1.68 -10.20
N GLN A 423 12.36 -0.50 -9.99
CA GLN A 423 11.75 0.51 -9.13
C GLN A 423 10.72 1.38 -9.83
N PHE A 424 10.61 1.37 -11.17
CA PHE A 424 9.49 2.06 -11.83
C PHE A 424 8.29 1.13 -11.93
N LEU A 425 7.51 1.09 -10.84
CA LEU A 425 6.22 0.42 -10.80
C LEU A 425 5.22 1.19 -11.65
N ILE A 426 4.82 0.60 -12.77
CA ILE A 426 3.98 1.25 -13.78
C ILE A 426 2.59 1.61 -13.25
N PRO A 427 1.80 0.70 -12.63
CA PRO A 427 0.45 1.07 -12.18
C PRO A 427 0.44 2.14 -11.08
N ALA A 428 1.46 2.21 -10.23
CA ALA A 428 1.60 3.32 -9.27
C ALA A 428 1.89 4.66 -9.96
N ASN A 429 2.73 4.68 -10.99
CA ASN A 429 2.95 5.88 -11.82
C ASN A 429 1.67 6.31 -12.56
N MET A 430 0.88 5.35 -13.08
CA MET A 430 -0.43 5.61 -13.69
C MET A 430 -1.39 6.28 -12.70
N MET A 431 -1.56 5.71 -11.51
CA MET A 431 -2.47 6.24 -10.48
C MET A 431 -2.01 7.62 -9.98
N PHE A 432 -0.71 7.79 -9.73
CA PHE A 432 -0.13 9.06 -9.30
C PHE A 432 -0.36 10.17 -10.34
N ALA A 433 -0.02 9.93 -11.60
CA ALA A 433 -0.22 10.90 -12.67
C ALA A 433 -1.71 11.23 -12.92
N GLN A 434 -2.62 10.26 -12.70
CA GLN A 434 -4.05 10.50 -12.85
C GLN A 434 -4.62 11.44 -11.78
N TYR A 435 -4.29 11.18 -10.52
CA TYR A 435 -4.82 12.00 -9.42
C TYR A 435 -4.05 13.31 -9.23
N LEU A 436 -2.77 13.39 -9.59
CA LEU A 436 -2.03 14.65 -9.62
C LEU A 436 -2.63 15.63 -10.65
N GLU A 437 -2.94 15.15 -11.85
CA GLU A 437 -3.64 15.92 -12.91
C GLU A 437 -5.10 16.26 -12.55
N THR A 438 -5.71 15.54 -11.60
CA THR A 438 -7.05 15.88 -11.12
C THR A 438 -6.97 16.92 -9.99
N CYS A 439 -6.03 16.76 -9.06
CA CYS A 439 -5.77 17.71 -7.98
C CYS A 439 -5.19 19.05 -8.49
N SER A 440 -4.49 19.09 -9.64
CA SER A 440 -4.06 20.36 -10.27
C SER A 440 -5.25 21.29 -10.51
N LYS A 441 -6.41 20.74 -10.92
CA LYS A 441 -7.66 21.45 -11.16
C LYS A 441 -8.40 21.85 -9.88
N ILE A 442 -8.07 21.24 -8.74
CA ILE A 442 -8.48 21.71 -7.42
C ILE A 442 -7.60 22.91 -7.03
N MET A 443 -6.28 22.76 -7.14
CA MET A 443 -5.30 23.83 -6.86
C MET A 443 -5.60 25.11 -7.64
N ALA A 444 -5.92 24.99 -8.95
CA ALA A 444 -6.29 26.10 -9.84
C ALA A 444 -7.52 26.92 -9.39
N LYS A 445 -8.31 26.40 -8.44
CA LYS A 445 -9.52 27.06 -7.92
C LYS A 445 -9.31 27.73 -6.57
N LEU A 446 -8.20 27.48 -5.89
CA LEU A 446 -7.92 28.06 -4.58
C LEU A 446 -7.45 29.50 -4.74
N SER A 447 -8.04 30.41 -3.95
CA SER A 447 -7.75 31.84 -4.03
C SER A 447 -6.38 32.23 -3.44
N ASP A 448 -5.78 31.32 -2.68
CA ASP A 448 -4.50 31.43 -1.97
C ASP A 448 -3.46 30.39 -2.44
N ALA A 449 -3.71 29.73 -3.58
CA ALA A 449 -2.73 28.84 -4.21
C ALA A 449 -1.41 29.58 -4.47
N PRO A 450 -0.24 28.99 -4.14
CA PRO A 450 1.05 29.47 -4.58
C PRO A 450 1.12 29.58 -6.11
N GLU A 451 1.67 30.69 -6.61
CA GLU A 451 1.80 30.97 -8.04
C GLU A 451 2.58 29.86 -8.76
N GLY A 452 2.02 29.33 -9.86
CA GLY A 452 2.62 28.26 -10.66
C GLY A 452 2.43 26.82 -10.14
N LEU A 453 1.90 26.63 -8.92
CA LEU A 453 1.82 25.29 -8.32
C LEU A 453 0.80 24.37 -9.03
N SER A 454 -0.26 24.92 -9.61
CA SER A 454 -1.24 24.12 -10.38
C SER A 454 -0.64 23.62 -11.69
N GLU A 455 0.11 24.49 -12.36
CA GLU A 455 0.86 24.21 -13.58
C GLU A 455 1.93 23.15 -13.33
N GLU A 456 2.73 23.29 -12.26
CA GLU A 456 3.75 22.31 -11.83
C GLU A 456 3.17 20.89 -11.64
N MET A 457 1.98 20.78 -11.03
CA MET A 457 1.28 19.50 -10.87
C MET A 457 0.85 18.89 -12.20
N SER A 458 0.32 19.70 -13.13
CA SER A 458 -0.16 19.22 -14.44
C SER A 458 1.01 18.86 -15.37
N ASP A 459 2.09 19.63 -15.35
CA ASP A 459 3.32 19.37 -16.10
C ASP A 459 4.00 18.08 -15.62
N MET A 460 4.13 17.88 -14.30
CA MET A 460 4.66 16.62 -13.74
C MET A 460 3.78 15.43 -14.12
N ALA A 461 2.46 15.55 -14.01
CA ALA A 461 1.53 14.48 -14.38
C ALA A 461 1.58 14.13 -15.88
N THR A 462 1.80 15.14 -16.74
CA THR A 462 1.96 14.97 -18.18
C THR A 462 3.29 14.28 -18.50
N SER A 463 4.39 14.74 -17.91
CA SER A 463 5.73 14.13 -18.04
C SER A 463 5.75 12.65 -17.66
N ILE A 464 5.07 12.27 -16.56
CA ILE A 464 4.97 10.86 -16.14
C ILE A 464 4.15 10.03 -17.16
N LYS A 465 3.09 10.59 -17.75
CA LYS A 465 2.31 9.91 -18.80
C LYS A 465 3.15 9.67 -20.06
N GLU A 466 3.88 10.67 -20.52
CA GLU A 466 4.81 10.54 -21.66
C GLU A 466 5.91 9.51 -21.38
N ALA A 467 6.43 9.46 -20.14
CA ALA A 467 7.41 8.46 -19.72
C ALA A 467 6.82 7.04 -19.65
N ILE A 468 5.55 6.86 -19.26
CA ILE A 468 4.85 5.57 -19.33
C ILE A 468 4.76 5.12 -20.79
N ASP A 469 4.30 5.97 -21.70
CA ASP A 469 4.18 5.64 -23.12
C ASP A 469 5.53 5.29 -23.75
N GLN A 470 6.61 5.95 -23.34
CA GLN A 470 7.96 5.70 -23.87
C GLN A 470 8.63 4.44 -23.30
N TYR A 471 8.45 4.13 -22.01
CA TYR A 471 9.27 3.12 -21.30
C TYR A 471 8.50 1.90 -20.80
N ALA A 472 7.16 1.92 -20.76
CA ALA A 472 6.36 0.85 -20.15
C ALA A 472 5.69 -0.11 -21.15
N ILE A 473 5.59 0.25 -22.44
CA ILE A 473 4.83 -0.51 -23.45
C ILE A 473 5.76 -1.44 -24.23
N PHE A 474 5.39 -2.72 -24.34
CA PHE A 474 6.20 -3.73 -25.03
C PHE A 474 5.33 -4.75 -25.80
N PRO A 475 5.88 -5.42 -26.83
CA PRO A 475 5.19 -6.50 -27.54
C PRO A 475 4.80 -7.66 -26.61
N GLY A 476 3.49 -7.87 -26.48
CA GLY A 476 2.88 -8.97 -25.76
C GLY A 476 2.34 -10.08 -26.68
N PRO A 477 1.61 -11.06 -26.13
CA PRO A 477 1.21 -12.26 -26.88
C PRO A 477 0.13 -12.04 -27.95
N THR A 478 -0.68 -10.98 -27.83
CA THR A 478 -1.85 -10.68 -28.69
C THR A 478 -1.80 -9.27 -29.29
N GLY A 479 -0.70 -8.55 -29.04
CA GLY A 479 -0.50 -7.12 -29.29
C GLY A 479 0.37 -6.54 -28.19
N ASP A 480 0.66 -5.25 -28.24
CA ASP A 480 1.43 -4.58 -27.19
C ASP A 480 0.69 -4.60 -25.84
N ILE A 481 1.44 -4.64 -24.74
CA ILE A 481 0.98 -4.66 -23.35
C ILE A 481 1.84 -3.73 -22.48
N TYR A 482 1.31 -3.30 -21.34
CA TYR A 482 2.13 -2.67 -20.30
C TYR A 482 2.98 -3.71 -19.55
N ALA A 483 4.22 -3.35 -19.24
CA ALA A 483 5.00 -4.01 -18.19
C ALA A 483 4.48 -3.59 -16.80
N TYR A 484 4.69 -4.44 -15.80
CA TYR A 484 4.36 -4.14 -14.41
C TYR A 484 5.44 -3.26 -13.76
N GLU A 485 6.71 -3.59 -14.01
CA GLU A 485 7.88 -2.86 -13.52
C GLU A 485 8.92 -2.70 -14.63
N VAL A 486 9.62 -1.56 -14.66
CA VAL A 486 10.74 -1.30 -15.58
C VAL A 486 11.92 -0.61 -14.89
N ASP A 487 13.11 -0.68 -15.48
CA ASP A 487 14.33 -0.01 -14.99
C ASP A 487 14.79 1.20 -15.83
N GLY A 488 14.21 1.39 -17.02
CA GLY A 488 14.64 2.42 -17.99
C GLY A 488 15.94 2.09 -18.75
N PHE A 489 16.58 0.96 -18.48
CA PHE A 489 17.68 0.38 -19.27
C PHE A 489 17.19 -0.70 -20.25
N GLY A 490 15.93 -1.12 -20.13
CA GLY A 490 15.27 -2.13 -20.98
C GLY A 490 14.87 -3.40 -20.22
N GLY A 491 15.24 -3.51 -18.94
CA GLY A 491 14.69 -4.47 -18.01
C GLY A 491 13.21 -4.18 -17.74
N ARG A 492 12.42 -5.26 -17.71
CA ARG A 492 10.96 -5.22 -17.58
C ARG A 492 10.45 -6.51 -16.95
N ILE A 493 9.38 -6.42 -16.14
CA ILE A 493 8.65 -7.57 -15.60
C ILE A 493 7.25 -7.59 -16.20
N PHE A 494 6.85 -8.75 -16.74
CA PHE A 494 5.47 -9.01 -17.15
C PHE A 494 4.79 -9.86 -16.07
N MET A 495 3.93 -9.23 -15.28
CA MET A 495 3.05 -9.86 -14.28
C MET A 495 1.88 -8.91 -14.00
N ASP A 496 1.05 -9.25 -13.02
CA ASP A 496 0.32 -8.24 -12.24
C ASP A 496 0.23 -8.71 -10.78
N ASP A 497 -0.10 -7.80 -9.89
CA ASP A 497 -0.40 -8.08 -8.49
C ASP A 497 -1.89 -7.82 -8.20
N ALA A 498 -2.39 -8.32 -7.08
CA ALA A 498 -3.77 -8.12 -6.65
C ALA A 498 -4.03 -6.77 -5.98
N ASN A 499 -3.01 -6.14 -5.40
CA ASN A 499 -3.14 -4.88 -4.68
C ASN A 499 -3.30 -3.71 -5.66
N ILE A 500 -4.19 -2.76 -5.34
CA ILE A 500 -4.42 -1.57 -6.14
C ILE A 500 -3.41 -0.49 -5.70
N PRO A 501 -2.77 0.24 -6.63
CA PRO A 501 -2.89 0.15 -8.08
C PRO A 501 -2.17 -1.05 -8.71
N SER A 502 -2.91 -1.79 -9.53
CA SER A 502 -2.47 -2.87 -10.42
C SER A 502 -2.74 -2.51 -11.89
N LEU A 503 -2.15 -3.24 -12.85
CA LEU A 503 -2.43 -3.02 -14.28
C LEU A 503 -3.91 -3.31 -14.60
N LEU A 504 -4.47 -4.35 -13.98
CA LEU A 504 -5.90 -4.69 -14.09
C LEU A 504 -6.80 -3.53 -13.64
N ALA A 505 -6.39 -2.78 -12.61
CA ALA A 505 -7.14 -1.69 -12.01
C ALA A 505 -7.06 -0.34 -12.76
N ALA A 506 -6.27 -0.21 -13.83
CA ALA A 506 -6.06 1.08 -14.52
C ALA A 506 -7.36 1.82 -14.94
N PRO A 507 -8.44 1.14 -15.38
CA PRO A 507 -9.73 1.81 -15.63
C PRO A 507 -10.53 2.14 -14.37
N PHE A 508 -10.33 1.42 -13.26
CA PHE A 508 -11.05 1.65 -12.01
C PHE A 508 -10.68 3.00 -11.37
N PHE A 509 -9.40 3.37 -11.42
CA PHE A 509 -8.94 4.73 -11.05
C PHE A 509 -8.96 5.72 -12.22
N GLY A 510 -9.47 5.32 -13.39
CA GLY A 510 -9.74 6.21 -14.52
C GLY A 510 -8.52 6.69 -15.31
N TYR A 511 -7.40 5.96 -15.28
CA TYR A 511 -6.22 6.27 -16.10
C TYR A 511 -6.36 5.77 -17.55
N LEU A 512 -7.00 4.62 -17.76
CA LEU A 512 -7.34 4.08 -19.09
C LEU A 512 -8.86 3.94 -19.25
N ASP A 513 -9.33 3.97 -20.49
CA ASP A 513 -10.66 3.44 -20.79
C ASP A 513 -10.61 1.90 -20.70
N LYS A 514 -11.68 1.28 -20.20
CA LYS A 514 -11.79 -0.19 -20.15
C LYS A 514 -11.82 -0.81 -21.56
N ASP A 515 -12.28 -0.07 -22.56
CA ASP A 515 -12.36 -0.52 -23.96
C ASP A 515 -11.08 -0.18 -24.76
N ASP A 516 -10.07 0.43 -24.12
CA ASP A 516 -8.77 0.67 -24.76
C ASP A 516 -8.09 -0.64 -25.18
N LYS A 517 -7.50 -0.63 -26.38
CA LYS A 517 -6.95 -1.85 -26.99
C LYS A 517 -5.67 -2.34 -26.29
N LEU A 518 -4.85 -1.42 -25.79
CA LEU A 518 -3.62 -1.74 -25.06
C LEU A 518 -3.95 -2.24 -23.64
N TYR A 519 -4.93 -1.63 -22.97
CA TYR A 519 -5.51 -2.17 -21.74
C TYR A 519 -6.06 -3.58 -21.95
N GLN A 520 -6.89 -3.81 -22.98
CA GLN A 520 -7.48 -5.13 -23.23
C GLN A 520 -6.42 -6.21 -23.52
N ASN A 521 -5.38 -5.92 -24.30
CA ASN A 521 -4.25 -6.85 -24.47
C ASN A 521 -3.55 -7.15 -23.13
N THR A 522 -3.39 -6.13 -22.28
CA THR A 522 -2.77 -6.25 -20.96
C THR A 522 -3.66 -7.09 -20.04
N ARG A 523 -4.97 -6.83 -19.99
CA ARG A 523 -5.97 -7.60 -19.26
C ARG A 523 -5.97 -9.08 -19.66
N ASP A 524 -5.96 -9.37 -20.96
CA ASP A 524 -5.84 -10.74 -21.50
C ASP A 524 -4.56 -11.44 -21.03
N PHE A 525 -3.44 -10.71 -20.92
CA PHE A 525 -2.20 -11.25 -20.36
C PHE A 525 -2.34 -11.50 -18.84
N VAL A 526 -2.83 -10.51 -18.09
CA VAL A 526 -2.94 -10.51 -16.62
C VAL A 526 -3.87 -11.62 -16.11
N LEU A 527 -5.00 -11.84 -16.79
CA LEU A 527 -6.01 -12.84 -16.44
C LEU A 527 -5.74 -14.22 -17.09
N SER A 528 -4.48 -14.50 -17.42
CA SER A 528 -4.05 -15.77 -18.02
C SER A 528 -2.89 -16.40 -17.26
N SER A 529 -2.64 -17.69 -17.52
CA SER A 529 -1.49 -18.43 -16.98
C SER A 529 -0.11 -17.92 -17.47
N ARG A 530 -0.05 -16.79 -18.19
CA ARG A 530 1.19 -16.08 -18.53
C ARG A 530 1.59 -15.09 -17.45
N ASN A 531 0.63 -14.55 -16.69
CA ASN A 531 0.92 -13.86 -15.44
C ASN A 531 1.32 -14.92 -14.39
N PRO A 532 2.53 -14.88 -13.81
CA PRO A 532 2.97 -15.88 -12.82
C PRO A 532 2.12 -15.90 -11.55
N TRP A 533 1.35 -14.83 -11.28
CA TRP A 533 0.48 -14.71 -10.11
C TRP A 533 -1.00 -14.95 -10.42
N TYR A 534 -1.38 -15.24 -11.66
CA TYR A 534 -2.74 -15.68 -11.95
C TYR A 534 -2.96 -17.11 -11.43
N ALA A 535 -3.72 -17.23 -10.35
CA ALA A 535 -3.98 -18.50 -9.69
C ALA A 535 -5.33 -19.07 -10.16
N THR A 536 -5.35 -20.36 -10.53
CA THR A 536 -6.53 -21.03 -11.07
C THR A 536 -6.92 -22.26 -10.25
N GLY A 537 -8.20 -22.38 -9.93
CA GLY A 537 -8.75 -23.53 -9.23
C GLY A 537 -10.26 -23.42 -8.96
N LYS A 538 -10.80 -24.41 -8.26
CA LYS A 538 -12.25 -24.60 -8.06
C LYS A 538 -12.91 -23.61 -7.10
N VAL A 539 -12.14 -22.97 -6.20
CA VAL A 539 -12.68 -22.09 -5.16
C VAL A 539 -12.86 -20.68 -5.71
N ILE A 540 -11.79 -20.15 -6.29
CA ILE A 540 -11.72 -18.86 -6.95
C ILE A 540 -10.55 -18.91 -7.95
N SER A 541 -10.65 -18.18 -9.06
CA SER A 541 -9.58 -18.05 -10.06
C SER A 541 -9.39 -16.58 -10.43
N THR A 542 -8.29 -15.97 -9.98
CA THR A 542 -7.91 -14.58 -10.26
C THR A 542 -6.43 -14.34 -9.87
N VAL A 543 -5.96 -13.10 -9.96
CA VAL A 543 -4.60 -12.71 -9.57
C VAL A 543 -4.40 -12.86 -8.05
N GLY A 544 -3.21 -13.35 -7.65
CA GLY A 544 -2.73 -13.39 -6.27
C GLY A 544 -1.59 -12.40 -6.06
N SER A 545 -0.69 -12.70 -5.10
CA SER A 545 0.49 -11.88 -4.85
C SER A 545 1.68 -12.73 -4.36
N PRO A 546 2.94 -12.36 -4.69
CA PRO A 546 4.13 -12.88 -4.01
C PRO A 546 4.08 -12.78 -2.47
N HIS A 547 3.32 -11.82 -1.92
CA HIS A 547 3.18 -11.59 -0.48
C HIS A 547 2.77 -12.86 0.30
N ILE A 548 1.98 -13.75 -0.32
CA ILE A 548 1.47 -14.97 0.33
C ILE A 548 2.18 -16.24 -0.19
N LYS A 549 1.79 -16.71 -1.38
CA LYS A 549 2.34 -17.90 -2.07
C LYS A 549 1.66 -18.08 -3.44
N PRO A 550 2.33 -18.71 -4.44
CA PRO A 550 1.66 -19.18 -5.65
C PRO A 550 0.45 -20.07 -5.32
N GLY A 551 -0.69 -19.82 -5.98
CA GLY A 551 -1.94 -20.55 -5.75
C GLY A 551 -2.83 -20.00 -4.63
N ALA A 552 -2.44 -18.91 -3.97
CA ALA A 552 -3.34 -18.09 -3.16
C ALA A 552 -3.83 -16.90 -4.00
N ALA A 553 -5.07 -16.98 -4.49
CA ALA A 553 -5.70 -15.88 -5.23
C ALA A 553 -6.27 -14.87 -4.24
N TRP A 554 -6.29 -13.59 -4.61
CA TRP A 554 -6.82 -12.53 -3.76
C TRP A 554 -8.22 -12.12 -4.23
N PRO A 555 -9.28 -12.26 -3.42
CA PRO A 555 -10.63 -11.83 -3.79
C PRO A 555 -10.72 -10.39 -4.30
N MET A 556 -9.82 -9.51 -3.81
CA MET A 556 -9.72 -8.12 -4.26
C MET A 556 -9.45 -8.00 -5.77
N ALA A 557 -8.56 -8.83 -6.33
CA ALA A 557 -8.32 -8.87 -7.78
C ALA A 557 -9.57 -9.30 -8.56
N LYS A 558 -10.37 -10.23 -8.02
CA LYS A 558 -11.65 -10.61 -8.64
C LYS A 558 -12.65 -9.45 -8.58
N ILE A 559 -12.70 -8.69 -7.49
CA ILE A 559 -13.56 -7.50 -7.40
C ILE A 559 -13.15 -6.44 -8.45
N VAL A 560 -11.85 -6.18 -8.62
CA VAL A 560 -11.32 -5.31 -9.67
C VAL A 560 -11.68 -5.83 -11.06
N GLU A 561 -11.55 -7.13 -11.30
CA GLU A 561 -11.94 -7.78 -12.56
C GLU A 561 -13.40 -7.47 -12.95
N LEU A 562 -14.32 -7.45 -11.96
CA LEU A 562 -15.74 -7.12 -12.17
C LEU A 562 -16.04 -5.62 -12.27
N LEU A 563 -15.25 -4.77 -11.59
CA LEU A 563 -15.30 -3.31 -11.75
C LEU A 563 -14.87 -2.88 -13.16
N THR A 564 -14.05 -3.69 -13.85
CA THR A 564 -13.37 -3.35 -15.11
C THR A 564 -13.80 -4.21 -16.30
N THR A 565 -14.96 -4.88 -16.22
CA THR A 565 -15.61 -5.57 -17.36
C THR A 565 -17.07 -5.14 -17.53
N ASP A 566 -17.55 -5.23 -18.77
CA ASP A 566 -18.97 -5.08 -19.13
C ASP A 566 -19.60 -6.42 -19.54
N HIS A 567 -18.86 -7.54 -19.52
CA HIS A 567 -19.40 -8.85 -19.85
C HIS A 567 -20.20 -9.44 -18.68
N ASP A 568 -21.51 -9.57 -18.86
CA ASP A 568 -22.42 -10.07 -17.83
C ASP A 568 -22.05 -11.47 -17.31
N ASP A 569 -21.55 -12.35 -18.18
CA ASP A 569 -21.19 -13.72 -17.81
C ASP A 569 -19.94 -13.78 -16.91
N ASP A 570 -18.94 -12.91 -17.16
CA ASP A 570 -17.76 -12.75 -16.29
C ASP A 570 -18.20 -12.26 -14.90
N ILE A 571 -19.09 -11.26 -14.85
CA ILE A 571 -19.64 -10.70 -13.60
C ILE A 571 -20.40 -11.76 -12.82
N VAL A 572 -21.22 -12.58 -13.50
CA VAL A 572 -21.96 -13.67 -12.86
C VAL A 572 -21.00 -14.72 -12.30
N ALA A 573 -20.04 -15.19 -13.08
CA ALA A 573 -19.07 -16.20 -12.64
C ALA A 573 -18.17 -15.68 -11.49
N GLY A 574 -17.82 -14.40 -11.50
CA GLY A 574 -17.06 -13.77 -10.42
C GLY A 574 -17.86 -13.59 -9.13
N LEU A 575 -19.13 -13.17 -9.21
CA LEU A 575 -20.01 -13.07 -8.04
C LEU A 575 -20.26 -14.43 -7.39
N GLN A 576 -20.43 -15.51 -8.18
CA GLN A 576 -20.52 -16.88 -7.66
C GLN A 576 -19.28 -17.26 -6.85
N GLN A 577 -18.09 -17.02 -7.41
CA GLN A 577 -16.82 -17.28 -6.73
C GLN A 577 -16.71 -16.48 -5.42
N LEU A 578 -16.90 -15.16 -5.47
CA LEU A 578 -16.80 -14.27 -4.30
C LEU A 578 -17.75 -14.66 -3.15
N VAL A 579 -19.01 -15.00 -3.44
CA VAL A 579 -19.98 -15.42 -2.41
C VAL A 579 -19.58 -16.77 -1.79
N SER A 580 -19.11 -17.71 -2.62
CA SER A 580 -18.72 -19.06 -2.17
C SER A 580 -17.38 -19.10 -1.42
N SER A 581 -16.44 -18.18 -1.70
CA SER A 581 -15.07 -18.19 -1.19
C SER A 581 -14.89 -17.57 0.21
N THR A 582 -15.97 -17.24 0.92
CA THR A 582 -15.96 -16.54 2.23
C THR A 582 -15.81 -17.48 3.45
N ASN A 583 -15.61 -18.80 3.23
CA ASN A 583 -15.61 -19.83 4.26
C ASN A 583 -16.90 -19.87 5.14
N GLY A 584 -17.99 -19.27 4.65
CA GLY A 584 -19.23 -19.06 5.41
C GLY A 584 -19.14 -17.98 6.50
N LEU A 585 -18.04 -17.22 6.58
CA LEU A 585 -17.89 -16.08 7.49
C LEU A 585 -18.61 -14.84 6.96
N GLY A 586 -18.86 -14.73 5.65
CA GLY A 586 -19.53 -13.56 5.07
C GLY A 586 -18.70 -12.27 5.13
N LEU A 587 -17.38 -12.40 4.97
CA LEU A 587 -16.41 -11.30 4.81
C LEU A 587 -15.50 -11.61 3.61
N ILE A 588 -14.81 -10.59 3.12
CA ILE A 588 -13.77 -10.73 2.11
C ILE A 588 -12.42 -10.96 2.81
N HIS A 589 -11.72 -12.00 2.38
CA HIS A 589 -10.38 -12.35 2.83
C HIS A 589 -9.31 -11.66 1.98
N GLU A 590 -8.10 -11.55 2.52
CA GLU A 590 -6.92 -11.09 1.76
C GLU A 590 -6.59 -12.08 0.64
N SER A 591 -6.37 -13.35 1.00
CA SER A 591 -6.14 -14.41 0.03
C SER A 591 -6.93 -15.67 0.33
N VAL A 592 -7.21 -16.46 -0.70
CA VAL A 592 -7.91 -17.75 -0.64
C VAL A 592 -7.15 -18.76 -1.51
N ASN A 593 -6.93 -19.95 -0.97
CA ASN A 593 -6.33 -21.05 -1.71
C ASN A 593 -7.30 -21.54 -2.81
N VAL A 594 -6.85 -21.50 -4.06
CA VAL A 594 -7.71 -21.83 -5.21
C VAL A 594 -8.15 -23.30 -5.27
N LYS A 595 -7.52 -24.20 -4.50
CA LYS A 595 -7.82 -25.64 -4.46
C LYS A 595 -8.43 -26.13 -3.15
N THR A 596 -8.15 -25.49 -2.02
CA THR A 596 -8.52 -25.98 -0.68
C THR A 596 -9.47 -24.99 -0.01
N ASP A 597 -10.73 -25.39 0.13
CA ASP A 597 -11.73 -24.59 0.85
C ASP A 597 -11.28 -24.41 2.31
N GLY A 598 -11.34 -23.18 2.82
CA GLY A 598 -10.96 -22.86 4.21
C GLY A 598 -9.49 -22.57 4.48
N ASP A 599 -8.58 -22.65 3.49
CA ASP A 599 -7.21 -22.07 3.57
C ASP A 599 -7.24 -20.64 3.01
N TRP A 600 -7.23 -19.64 3.90
CA TRP A 600 -7.31 -18.21 3.60
C TRP A 600 -6.51 -17.37 4.61
N THR A 601 -6.22 -16.12 4.26
CA THR A 601 -5.51 -15.15 5.12
C THR A 601 -6.36 -13.91 5.41
N ARG A 602 -6.11 -13.28 6.57
CA ARG A 602 -6.83 -12.12 7.16
C ARG A 602 -8.36 -12.24 7.19
N GLN A 603 -8.92 -12.43 8.38
CA GLN A 603 -10.37 -12.43 8.59
C GLN A 603 -10.97 -11.02 8.58
N TRP A 604 -10.16 -10.01 8.86
CA TRP A 604 -10.58 -8.61 9.01
C TRP A 604 -9.67 -7.73 8.16
N PHE A 605 -9.97 -7.71 6.86
CA PHE A 605 -9.33 -6.82 5.90
C PHE A 605 -10.37 -5.78 5.46
N SER A 606 -10.39 -4.64 6.15
CA SER A 606 -11.47 -3.65 6.01
C SER A 606 -11.48 -2.98 4.63
N TRP A 607 -10.31 -2.81 3.99
CA TRP A 607 -10.20 -2.35 2.60
C TRP A 607 -10.93 -3.28 1.61
N ALA A 608 -10.60 -4.58 1.59
CA ALA A 608 -11.22 -5.53 0.66
C ALA A 608 -12.73 -5.66 0.88
N ASN A 609 -13.21 -5.55 2.13
CA ASN A 609 -14.63 -5.47 2.47
C ASN A 609 -15.30 -4.22 1.87
N GLY A 610 -14.67 -3.05 2.00
CA GLY A 610 -15.15 -1.79 1.41
C GLY A 610 -15.21 -1.83 -0.11
N LEU A 611 -14.16 -2.34 -0.76
CA LEU A 611 -14.09 -2.47 -2.23
C LEU A 611 -15.21 -3.37 -2.78
N PHE A 612 -15.54 -4.48 -2.08
CA PHE A 612 -16.70 -5.30 -2.47
C PHE A 612 -18.01 -4.52 -2.37
N GLY A 613 -18.21 -3.77 -1.29
CA GLY A 613 -19.37 -2.90 -1.13
C GLY A 613 -19.49 -1.87 -2.25
N GLN A 614 -18.37 -1.22 -2.60
CA GLN A 614 -18.26 -0.26 -3.70
C GLN A 614 -18.60 -0.90 -5.07
N MET A 615 -18.13 -2.11 -5.35
CA MET A 615 -18.48 -2.86 -6.56
C MET A 615 -19.97 -3.18 -6.62
N ILE A 616 -20.60 -3.58 -5.51
CA ILE A 616 -22.05 -3.82 -5.49
C ILE A 616 -22.84 -2.52 -5.74
N VAL A 617 -22.37 -1.38 -5.20
CA VAL A 617 -22.98 -0.06 -5.45
C VAL A 617 -22.81 0.40 -6.90
N ASP A 618 -21.71 0.05 -7.54
CA ASP A 618 -21.47 0.31 -8.95
C ASP A 618 -22.34 -0.59 -9.87
N LEU A 619 -22.44 -1.89 -9.55
CA LEU A 619 -23.30 -2.82 -10.27
C LEU A 619 -24.79 -2.43 -10.21
N GLU A 620 -25.26 -1.78 -9.14
CA GLU A 620 -26.61 -1.19 -9.12
C GLU A 620 -26.80 -0.16 -10.25
N LYS A 621 -25.79 0.67 -10.49
CA LYS A 621 -25.85 1.77 -11.48
C LYS A 621 -25.67 1.26 -12.91
N ARG A 622 -24.70 0.37 -13.15
CA ARG A 622 -24.35 -0.11 -14.50
C ARG A 622 -25.13 -1.35 -14.95
N LYS A 623 -25.42 -2.27 -14.04
CA LYS A 623 -25.89 -3.64 -14.34
C LYS A 623 -26.95 -4.15 -13.32
N PRO A 624 -28.01 -3.38 -12.99
CA PRO A 624 -28.92 -3.70 -11.89
C PRO A 624 -29.62 -5.06 -12.00
N HIS A 625 -29.82 -5.56 -13.23
CA HIS A 625 -30.40 -6.88 -13.48
C HIS A 625 -29.52 -8.04 -13.00
N LEU A 626 -28.23 -7.83 -12.76
CA LEU A 626 -27.34 -8.83 -12.16
C LEU A 626 -27.57 -8.96 -10.65
N LEU A 627 -27.85 -7.86 -9.93
CA LEU A 627 -28.24 -7.93 -8.51
C LEU A 627 -29.60 -8.61 -8.31
N ALA A 628 -30.43 -8.64 -9.35
CA ALA A 628 -31.71 -9.35 -9.36
C ALA A 628 -31.60 -10.87 -9.56
N ARG A 629 -30.39 -11.43 -9.80
CA ARG A 629 -30.16 -12.87 -9.98
C ARG A 629 -29.93 -13.60 -8.66
N SER A 630 -30.01 -14.93 -8.73
CA SER A 630 -29.53 -15.87 -7.70
C SER A 630 -28.13 -16.36 -8.08
N TYR A 631 -27.25 -16.48 -7.09
CA TYR A 631 -25.87 -16.98 -7.19
C TYR A 631 -25.66 -18.29 -6.41
N GLN A 632 -26.75 -18.80 -5.85
CA GLN A 632 -26.88 -20.14 -5.27
C GLN A 632 -26.54 -21.23 -6.31
N PRO A 633 -25.92 -22.36 -5.90
CA PRO A 633 -25.77 -23.53 -6.76
C PRO A 633 -27.15 -24.13 -7.12
N GLU A 634 -27.26 -24.68 -8.34
CA GLU A 634 -28.45 -25.39 -8.85
C GLU A 634 -28.65 -26.78 -8.22
#